data_AF-A0A5A7NK31-F1
#
_entry.id   AF-A0A5A7NK31-F1
#
_cell.length_a   1.000
_cell.length_b   1.000
_cell.length_c   1.000
_cell.angle_alpha   90.00
_cell.angle_beta   90.00
_cell.angle_gamma   90.00
#
_symmetry.space_group_name_H-M   'P 1'
#
loop_
_entity.id
_entity.type
_entity.pdbx_description
1 polymer ?
#
loop_
_entity_poly.entity_id
_entity_poly.type
_entity_poly.pdbx_seq_one_letter_code
_entity_poly.pdbx_strand_id
1 'polypeptide(L)'
;MDNELKDFVKGLPKAELHLHLEGSLEPELMFALAQRNAVAIPYETVDAVRAAYDFSNLQDFLDIYYAGADVLRHERDFYDLTMAYLKRMAQENVRHVEVFFDPQTHTDRGIAFEAVADGILAALDDGERDFGITSGLILCFLRHLSEEAAFDVLAMADPYLDRISGVGLDSSELGHPPSKFARIFKEAGARAEARCPCGGRRPCTLYP
;
A
#
# COMPACT_ATOMS: atom_id res chain seq x y z
N MET A 1 31.80 5.22 16.81
CA MET A 1 31.67 4.08 15.88
C MET A 1 30.22 3.80 15.49
N ASP A 2 29.27 3.68 16.43
CA ASP A 2 27.85 3.39 16.09
C ASP A 2 27.14 4.54 15.32
N ASN A 3 27.46 5.82 15.62
CA ASN A 3 26.86 6.96 14.92
C ASN A 3 27.39 7.16 13.49
N GLU A 4 28.68 6.95 13.23
CA GLU A 4 29.24 7.11 11.87
C GLU A 4 28.64 6.08 10.90
N LEU A 5 28.42 4.85 11.36
CA LEU A 5 27.75 3.84 10.55
C LEU A 5 26.27 4.20 10.31
N LYS A 6 25.55 4.69 11.32
CA LYS A 6 24.15 5.15 11.17
C LYS A 6 24.04 6.31 10.18
N ASP A 7 24.91 7.29 10.28
CA ASP A 7 24.90 8.47 9.39
C ASP A 7 25.27 8.06 7.96
N PHE A 8 26.25 7.16 7.80
CA PHE A 8 26.58 6.58 6.49
C PHE A 8 25.38 5.85 5.88
N VAL A 9 24.74 4.95 6.63
CA VAL A 9 23.58 4.19 6.15
C VAL A 9 22.43 5.13 5.78
N LYS A 10 22.12 6.13 6.62
CA LYS A 10 21.11 7.15 6.31
C LYS A 10 21.45 7.94 5.05
N GLY A 11 22.72 8.27 4.86
CA GLY A 11 23.21 9.01 3.69
C GLY A 11 23.21 8.24 2.36
N LEU A 12 23.04 6.91 2.35
CA LEU A 12 22.98 6.13 1.10
C LEU A 12 21.69 6.42 0.31
N PRO A 13 21.73 6.60 -1.01
CA PRO A 13 20.50 6.62 -1.81
C PRO A 13 19.88 5.21 -1.82
N LYS A 14 18.58 5.12 -1.55
CA LYS A 14 17.86 3.84 -1.43
C LYS A 14 16.65 3.78 -2.36
N ALA A 15 16.26 2.58 -2.70
CA ALA A 15 14.94 2.29 -3.26
C ALA A 15 14.22 1.32 -2.32
N GLU A 16 12.98 1.60 -1.98
CA GLU A 16 12.13 0.68 -1.22
C GLU A 16 11.15 0.03 -2.18
N LEU A 17 11.27 -1.28 -2.37
CA LEU A 17 10.54 -2.00 -3.42
C LEU A 17 9.46 -2.92 -2.86
N HIS A 18 9.28 -2.90 -1.54
CA HIS A 18 8.34 -3.77 -0.87
C HIS A 18 7.80 -3.10 0.39
N LEU A 19 6.68 -2.40 0.27
CA LEU A 19 5.98 -1.79 1.41
C LEU A 19 4.48 -1.72 1.16
N HIS A 20 3.68 -2.22 2.09
CA HIS A 20 2.23 -2.05 2.11
C HIS A 20 1.89 -0.72 2.78
N LEU A 21 1.16 0.16 2.11
CA LEU A 21 0.83 1.49 2.63
C LEU A 21 0.03 1.40 3.93
N GLU A 22 -0.89 0.44 4.04
CA GLU A 22 -1.69 0.17 5.24
C GLU A 22 -0.80 -0.15 6.44
N GLY A 23 0.34 -0.82 6.21
CA GLY A 23 1.35 -1.11 7.23
C GLY A 23 2.24 0.09 7.61
N SER A 24 2.18 1.20 6.87
CA SER A 24 2.91 2.43 7.16
C SER A 24 2.14 3.41 8.05
N LEU A 25 0.93 3.04 8.48
CA LEU A 25 0.09 3.88 9.32
C LEU A 25 0.71 4.05 10.70
N GLU A 26 1.22 5.25 10.97
CA GLU A 26 1.80 5.60 12.27
C GLU A 26 0.70 5.79 13.34
N PRO A 27 0.97 5.46 14.62
CA PRO A 27 0.00 5.59 15.72
C PRO A 27 -0.65 6.97 15.83
N GLU A 28 0.12 8.04 15.64
CA GLU A 28 -0.37 9.42 15.71
C GLU A 28 -1.37 9.71 14.59
N LEU A 29 -1.11 9.21 13.38
CA LEU A 29 -2.01 9.37 12.24
C LEU A 29 -3.26 8.52 12.43
N MET A 30 -3.13 7.29 12.92
CA MET A 30 -4.26 6.41 13.23
C MET A 30 -5.27 7.13 14.16
N PHE A 31 -4.78 7.75 15.24
CA PHE A 31 -5.64 8.52 16.16
C PHE A 31 -6.28 9.74 15.50
N ALA A 32 -5.51 10.50 14.72
CA ALA A 32 -6.02 11.68 14.03
C ALA A 32 -7.14 11.32 13.04
N LEU A 33 -6.98 10.21 12.31
CA LEU A 33 -7.98 9.67 11.39
C LEU A 33 -9.20 9.11 12.12
N ALA A 34 -9.00 8.35 13.21
CA ALA A 34 -10.08 7.84 14.04
C ALA A 34 -10.98 8.97 14.55
N GLN A 35 -10.37 10.05 15.06
CA GLN A 35 -11.09 11.24 15.52
C GLN A 35 -11.80 11.95 14.36
N ARG A 36 -11.12 12.14 13.22
CA ARG A 36 -11.67 12.81 12.04
C ARG A 36 -12.91 12.10 11.49
N ASN A 37 -12.87 10.77 11.49
CA ASN A 37 -13.89 9.92 10.89
C ASN A 37 -14.91 9.37 11.89
N ALA A 38 -14.81 9.77 13.17
CA ALA A 38 -15.65 9.26 14.27
C ALA A 38 -15.66 7.73 14.36
N VAL A 39 -14.51 7.10 14.11
CA VAL A 39 -14.30 5.65 14.23
C VAL A 39 -13.76 5.33 15.62
N ALA A 40 -14.42 4.40 16.31
CA ALA A 40 -13.92 3.90 17.59
C ALA A 40 -12.79 2.88 17.35
N ILE A 41 -11.61 3.16 17.90
CA ILE A 41 -10.48 2.23 17.91
C ILE A 41 -10.29 1.64 19.32
N PRO A 42 -9.79 0.41 19.47
CA PRO A 42 -9.67 -0.26 20.76
C PRO A 42 -8.48 0.25 21.61
N TYR A 43 -8.13 1.53 21.47
CA TYR A 43 -6.99 2.15 22.13
C TYR A 43 -7.37 3.53 22.67
N GLU A 44 -7.00 3.79 23.92
CA GLU A 44 -7.33 5.05 24.59
C GLU A 44 -6.32 6.17 24.30
N THR A 45 -5.07 5.82 23.98
CA THR A 45 -3.98 6.78 23.73
C THR A 45 -3.04 6.32 22.61
N VAL A 46 -2.32 7.28 22.00
CA VAL A 46 -1.26 7.00 21.00
C VAL A 46 -0.21 6.03 21.56
N ASP A 47 0.16 6.20 22.84
CA ASP A 47 1.12 5.31 23.50
C ASP A 47 0.57 3.88 23.65
N ALA A 48 -0.76 3.72 23.81
CA ALA A 48 -1.39 2.40 23.83
C ALA A 48 -1.35 1.72 22.45
N VAL A 49 -1.54 2.47 21.36
CA VAL A 49 -1.31 1.92 20.00
C VAL A 49 0.15 1.56 19.82
N ARG A 50 1.09 2.44 20.17
CA ARG A 50 2.53 2.16 20.02
C ARG A 50 2.98 0.93 20.83
N ALA A 51 2.43 0.74 22.02
CA ALA A 51 2.69 -0.45 22.83
C ALA A 51 2.12 -1.73 22.20
N ALA A 52 1.05 -1.61 21.42
CA ALA A 52 0.44 -2.74 20.72
C ALA A 52 1.29 -3.21 19.52
N TYR A 53 2.19 -2.37 18.97
CA TYR A 53 3.13 -2.76 17.90
C TYR A 53 4.24 -3.73 18.37
N ASP A 54 4.22 -4.17 19.63
CA ASP A 54 5.06 -5.27 20.14
C ASP A 54 4.42 -6.62 19.79
N PHE A 55 4.67 -7.11 18.58
CA PHE A 55 4.03 -8.31 18.05
C PHE A 55 4.70 -9.59 18.55
N SER A 56 3.91 -10.51 19.12
CA SER A 56 4.38 -11.85 19.51
C SER A 56 4.08 -12.92 18.46
N ASN A 57 3.15 -12.64 17.55
CA ASN A 57 2.69 -13.54 16.49
C ASN A 57 2.01 -12.76 15.34
N LEU A 58 1.67 -13.45 14.25
CA LEU A 58 1.02 -12.86 13.06
C LEU A 58 -0.37 -12.28 13.35
N GLN A 59 -1.13 -12.86 14.28
CA GLN A 59 -2.47 -12.39 14.62
C GLN A 59 -2.42 -11.01 15.30
N ASP A 60 -1.47 -10.79 16.22
CA ASP A 60 -1.27 -9.48 16.87
C ASP A 60 -1.02 -8.37 15.83
N PHE A 61 -0.25 -8.68 14.79
CA PHE A 61 0.00 -7.77 13.67
C PHE A 61 -1.28 -7.49 12.86
N LEU A 62 -2.02 -8.55 12.51
CA LEU A 62 -3.25 -8.41 11.72
C LEU A 62 -4.33 -7.62 12.47
N ASP A 63 -4.46 -7.77 13.79
CA ASP A 63 -5.47 -7.07 14.58
C ASP A 63 -5.25 -5.54 14.54
N ILE A 64 -4.00 -5.08 14.67
CA ILE A 64 -3.63 -3.66 14.54
C ILE A 64 -3.75 -3.21 13.09
N TYR A 65 -3.33 -4.03 12.14
CA TYR A 65 -3.46 -3.73 10.72
C TYR A 65 -4.93 -3.50 10.33
N TYR A 66 -5.86 -4.35 10.77
CA TYR A 66 -7.29 -4.17 10.48
C TYR A 66 -7.89 -2.97 11.19
N ALA A 67 -7.51 -2.72 12.46
CA ALA A 67 -7.92 -1.51 13.17
C ALA A 67 -7.39 -0.23 12.49
N GLY A 68 -6.16 -0.28 12.00
CA GLY A 68 -5.53 0.79 11.24
C GLY A 68 -6.21 1.01 9.89
N ALA A 69 -6.56 -0.07 9.19
CA ALA A 69 -7.33 0.04 7.98
C ALA A 69 -8.70 0.69 8.26
N ASP A 70 -9.35 0.38 9.40
CA ASP A 70 -10.71 0.84 9.72
C ASP A 70 -10.83 2.36 9.87
N VAL A 71 -9.73 3.06 10.16
CA VAL A 71 -9.73 4.52 10.23
C VAL A 71 -9.60 5.20 8.86
N LEU A 72 -9.26 4.46 7.80
CA LEU A 72 -9.17 4.95 6.43
C LEU A 72 -10.55 4.85 5.75
N ARG A 73 -11.22 5.99 5.49
CA ARG A 73 -12.61 6.04 5.00
C ARG A 73 -12.79 6.89 3.74
N HIS A 74 -12.02 7.95 3.62
CA HIS A 74 -12.15 8.98 2.59
C HIS A 74 -10.84 9.16 1.84
N GLU A 75 -10.91 9.70 0.62
CA GLU A 75 -9.75 9.98 -0.24
C GLU A 75 -8.61 10.70 0.50
N ARG A 76 -8.98 11.71 1.30
CA ARG A 76 -8.02 12.46 2.12
C ARG A 76 -7.26 11.59 3.13
N ASP A 77 -7.86 10.52 3.64
CA ASP A 77 -7.20 9.62 4.59
C ASP A 77 -6.07 8.85 3.91
N PHE A 78 -6.33 8.34 2.70
CA PHE A 78 -5.33 7.66 1.87
C PHE A 78 -4.22 8.60 1.40
N TYR A 79 -4.57 9.85 1.08
CA TYR A 79 -3.60 10.91 0.81
C TYR A 79 -2.70 11.17 2.03
N ASP A 80 -3.29 11.40 3.20
CA ASP A 80 -2.55 11.73 4.42
C ASP A 80 -1.62 10.57 4.84
N LEU A 81 -2.08 9.32 4.70
CA LEU A 81 -1.29 8.10 4.91
C LEU A 81 -0.07 8.06 4.00
N THR A 82 -0.29 8.14 2.69
CA THR A 82 0.77 8.04 1.68
C THR A 82 1.77 9.18 1.81
N MET A 83 1.28 10.40 2.08
CA MET A 83 2.12 11.58 2.26
C MET A 83 2.94 11.52 3.56
N ALA A 84 2.41 10.94 4.64
CA ALA A 84 3.16 10.70 5.86
C ALA A 84 4.33 9.73 5.62
N TYR A 85 4.07 8.64 4.90
CA TYR A 85 5.10 7.69 4.47
C TYR A 85 6.18 8.36 3.61
N LEU A 86 5.81 9.11 2.57
CA LEU A 86 6.77 9.77 1.68
C LEU A 86 7.65 10.80 2.41
N LYS A 87 7.09 11.54 3.37
CA LYS A 87 7.87 12.46 4.24
C LYS A 87 8.92 11.70 5.05
N ARG A 88 8.61 10.49 5.50
CA ARG A 88 9.57 9.63 6.21
C ARG A 88 10.66 9.14 5.26
N MET A 89 10.29 8.70 4.07
CA MET A 89 11.21 8.23 3.03
C MET A 89 12.21 9.31 2.60
N ALA A 90 11.75 10.57 2.49
CA ALA A 90 12.61 11.70 2.21
C ALA A 90 13.71 11.91 3.28
N GLN A 91 13.40 11.65 4.56
CA GLN A 91 14.35 11.76 5.67
C GLN A 91 15.40 10.65 5.67
N GLU A 92 15.10 9.50 5.06
CA GLU A 92 15.97 8.32 4.99
C GLU A 92 16.73 8.20 3.65
N ASN A 93 16.73 9.27 2.85
CA ASN A 93 17.38 9.38 1.53
C ASN A 93 16.89 8.31 0.51
N VAL A 94 15.64 7.90 0.62
CA VAL A 94 14.97 7.07 -0.39
C VAL A 94 14.66 7.92 -1.61
N ARG A 95 14.92 7.36 -2.81
CA ARG A 95 14.78 8.04 -4.11
C ARG A 95 13.73 7.41 -5.02
N HIS A 96 13.34 6.17 -4.71
CA HIS A 96 12.32 5.44 -5.42
C HIS A 96 11.52 4.57 -4.46
N VAL A 97 10.21 4.51 -4.65
CA VAL A 97 9.32 3.64 -3.88
C VAL A 97 8.42 2.83 -4.81
N GLU A 98 8.30 1.52 -4.59
CA GLU A 98 7.25 0.70 -5.16
C GLU A 98 6.35 0.24 -4.03
N VAL A 99 5.16 0.84 -3.95
CA VAL A 99 4.24 0.70 -2.82
C VAL A 99 3.06 -0.19 -3.20
N PHE A 100 2.72 -1.11 -2.30
CA PHE A 100 1.55 -1.96 -2.38
C PHE A 100 0.36 -1.29 -1.70
N PHE A 101 -0.83 -1.57 -2.22
CA PHE A 101 -2.09 -1.28 -1.58
C PHE A 101 -3.08 -2.41 -1.85
N ASP A 102 -3.99 -2.61 -0.90
CA ASP A 102 -4.88 -3.78 -0.85
C ASP A 102 -6.34 -3.31 -1.03
N PRO A 103 -6.79 -2.98 -2.25
CA PRO A 103 -8.10 -2.35 -2.44
C PRO A 103 -9.25 -3.15 -1.84
N GLN A 104 -9.17 -4.48 -1.85
CA GLN A 104 -10.19 -5.36 -1.26
C GLN A 104 -10.39 -5.11 0.23
N THR A 105 -9.32 -4.79 0.97
CA THR A 105 -9.38 -4.40 2.39
C THR A 105 -10.30 -3.19 2.60
N HIS A 106 -10.43 -2.32 1.60
CA HIS A 106 -11.22 -1.09 1.67
C HIS A 106 -12.59 -1.25 0.99
N THR A 107 -12.65 -1.84 -0.21
CA THR A 107 -13.90 -1.99 -0.98
C THR A 107 -14.90 -2.90 -0.28
N ASP A 108 -14.44 -3.94 0.40
CA ASP A 108 -15.31 -4.84 1.18
C ASP A 108 -15.99 -4.11 2.36
N ARG A 109 -15.47 -2.94 2.75
CA ARG A 109 -16.04 -2.06 3.79
C ARG A 109 -16.88 -0.91 3.22
N GLY A 110 -17.17 -0.94 1.92
CA GLY A 110 -17.98 0.07 1.24
C GLY A 110 -17.24 1.36 0.87
N ILE A 111 -15.90 1.36 0.91
CA ILE A 111 -15.10 2.48 0.43
C ILE A 111 -14.92 2.34 -1.08
N ALA A 112 -15.20 3.41 -1.82
CA ALA A 112 -15.04 3.41 -3.27
C ALA A 112 -13.58 3.21 -3.67
N PHE A 113 -13.32 2.39 -4.70
CA PHE A 113 -11.96 2.15 -5.22
C PHE A 113 -11.28 3.47 -5.59
N GLU A 114 -12.04 4.39 -6.20
CA GLU A 114 -11.60 5.71 -6.63
C GLU A 114 -11.09 6.53 -5.45
N ALA A 115 -11.79 6.50 -4.31
CA ALA A 115 -11.33 7.21 -3.11
C ALA A 115 -9.98 6.69 -2.62
N VAL A 116 -9.74 5.37 -2.71
CA VAL A 116 -8.44 4.78 -2.34
C VAL A 116 -7.36 5.20 -3.34
N ALA A 117 -7.60 4.91 -4.63
CA ALA A 117 -6.63 5.10 -5.69
C ALA A 117 -6.27 6.58 -5.89
N ASP A 118 -7.27 7.48 -5.93
CA ASP A 118 -7.05 8.90 -6.16
C ASP A 118 -6.25 9.54 -5.02
N GLY A 119 -6.56 9.17 -3.77
CA GLY A 119 -5.84 9.67 -2.59
C GLY A 119 -4.37 9.27 -2.60
N ILE A 120 -4.08 8.00 -2.90
CA ILE A 120 -2.71 7.49 -3.00
C ILE A 120 -1.97 8.16 -4.16
N LEU A 121 -2.56 8.16 -5.36
CA LEU A 121 -1.92 8.70 -6.56
C LEU A 121 -1.63 10.19 -6.44
N ALA A 122 -2.55 10.97 -5.85
CA ALA A 122 -2.31 12.39 -5.59
C ALA A 122 -1.13 12.62 -4.64
N ALA A 123 -1.00 11.81 -3.58
CA ALA A 123 0.14 11.91 -2.67
C ALA A 123 1.46 11.48 -3.33
N LEU A 124 1.44 10.47 -4.22
CA LEU A 124 2.62 10.04 -4.98
C LEU A 124 3.10 11.14 -5.95
N ASP A 125 2.18 11.78 -6.68
CA ASP A 125 2.48 12.90 -7.57
C ASP A 125 3.09 14.08 -6.80
N ASP A 126 2.52 14.39 -5.63
CA ASP A 126 3.04 15.41 -4.72
C ASP A 126 4.41 15.02 -4.13
N GLY A 127 4.62 13.74 -3.84
CA GLY A 127 5.89 13.21 -3.35
C GLY A 127 7.03 13.33 -4.36
N GLU A 128 6.75 13.07 -5.64
CA GLU A 128 7.71 13.29 -6.72
C GLU A 128 8.03 14.78 -6.85
N ARG A 129 7.02 15.65 -6.83
CA ARG A 129 7.20 17.10 -6.94
C ARG A 129 7.97 17.69 -5.76
N ASP A 130 7.60 17.35 -4.53
CA ASP A 130 8.05 18.03 -3.32
C ASP A 130 9.32 17.41 -2.73
N PHE A 131 9.54 16.10 -2.94
CA PHE A 131 10.71 15.38 -2.39
C PHE A 131 11.62 14.78 -3.45
N GLY A 132 11.23 14.77 -4.73
CA GLY A 132 11.98 14.13 -5.80
C GLY A 132 12.00 12.60 -5.69
N ILE A 133 10.99 12.01 -5.03
CA ILE A 133 10.84 10.56 -4.88
C ILE A 133 9.99 10.04 -6.02
N THR A 134 10.58 9.24 -6.90
CA THR A 134 9.83 8.56 -7.96
C THR A 134 9.05 7.38 -7.40
N SER A 135 7.91 7.02 -7.99
CA SER A 135 7.05 5.96 -7.44
C SER A 135 6.47 5.01 -8.47
N GLY A 136 6.21 3.77 -8.04
CA GLY A 136 5.33 2.81 -8.70
C GLY A 136 4.24 2.33 -7.73
N LEU A 137 2.98 2.38 -8.16
CA LEU A 137 1.86 1.82 -7.39
C LEU A 137 1.61 0.38 -7.82
N ILE A 138 1.57 -0.56 -6.88
CA ILE A 138 1.35 -1.99 -7.12
C ILE A 138 0.01 -2.41 -6.55
N LEU A 139 -0.86 -2.94 -7.41
CA LEU A 139 -2.21 -3.40 -7.06
C LEU A 139 -2.13 -4.82 -6.47
N CYS A 140 -2.42 -5.01 -5.19
CA CYS A 140 -2.41 -6.32 -4.56
C CYS A 140 -3.78 -7.01 -4.55
N PHE A 141 -3.73 -8.33 -4.73
CA PHE A 141 -4.88 -9.22 -4.52
C PHE A 141 -4.74 -9.96 -3.18
N LEU A 142 -5.83 -10.01 -2.41
CA LEU A 142 -5.84 -10.72 -1.12
C LEU A 142 -6.00 -12.23 -1.36
N ARG A 143 -4.94 -13.02 -1.11
CA ARG A 143 -4.88 -14.43 -1.53
C ARG A 143 -5.86 -15.37 -0.81
N HIS A 144 -6.35 -14.97 0.37
CA HIS A 144 -7.35 -15.71 1.12
C HIS A 144 -8.75 -15.63 0.47
N LEU A 145 -9.04 -14.58 -0.30
CA LEU A 145 -10.28 -14.41 -1.06
C LEU A 145 -10.29 -15.22 -2.36
N SER A 146 -11.43 -15.31 -3.07
CA SER A 146 -11.49 -16.07 -4.32
C SER A 146 -10.72 -15.37 -5.45
N GLU A 147 -10.33 -16.14 -6.49
CA GLU A 147 -9.76 -15.54 -7.70
C GLU A 147 -10.80 -14.65 -8.42
N GLU A 148 -12.11 -14.96 -8.32
CA GLU A 148 -13.15 -14.09 -8.88
C GLU A 148 -13.13 -12.69 -8.26
N ALA A 149 -12.93 -12.59 -6.94
CA ALA A 149 -12.82 -11.30 -6.27
C ALA A 149 -11.63 -10.48 -6.79
N ALA A 150 -10.54 -11.14 -7.19
CA ALA A 150 -9.40 -10.48 -7.82
C ALA A 150 -9.73 -9.96 -9.24
N PHE A 151 -10.58 -10.66 -10.00
CA PHE A 151 -11.09 -10.17 -11.28
C PHE A 151 -11.99 -8.94 -11.12
N ASP A 152 -12.86 -8.92 -10.09
CA ASP A 152 -13.72 -7.78 -9.81
C ASP A 152 -12.88 -6.52 -9.51
N VAL A 153 -11.82 -6.67 -8.72
CA VAL A 153 -10.89 -5.57 -8.39
C VAL A 153 -10.10 -5.11 -9.60
N LEU A 154 -9.60 -6.05 -10.44
CA LEU A 154 -8.93 -5.67 -11.67
C LEU A 154 -9.86 -4.88 -12.61
N ALA A 155 -11.15 -5.22 -12.64
CA ALA A 155 -12.13 -4.47 -13.40
C ALA A 155 -12.38 -3.07 -12.83
N MET A 156 -12.36 -2.89 -11.50
CA MET A 156 -12.40 -1.55 -10.88
C MET A 156 -11.14 -0.73 -11.18
N ALA A 157 -9.98 -1.39 -11.27
CA ALA A 157 -8.70 -0.77 -11.57
C ALA A 157 -8.51 -0.41 -13.06
N ASP A 158 -9.39 -0.85 -13.97
CA ASP A 158 -9.26 -0.59 -15.42
C ASP A 158 -9.02 0.88 -15.80
N PRO A 159 -9.67 1.89 -15.17
CA PRO A 159 -9.40 3.29 -15.45
C PRO A 159 -8.00 3.76 -15.01
N TYR A 160 -7.34 3.01 -14.14
CA TYR A 160 -6.09 3.36 -13.44
C TYR A 160 -4.87 2.57 -13.91
N LEU A 161 -5.03 1.61 -14.85
CA LEU A 161 -3.95 0.72 -15.27
C LEU A 161 -2.73 1.44 -15.89
N ASP A 162 -2.87 2.67 -16.37
CA ASP A 162 -1.76 3.50 -16.84
C ASP A 162 -0.94 4.13 -15.69
N ARG A 163 -1.51 4.13 -14.48
CA ARG A 163 -0.90 4.64 -13.24
C ARG A 163 -0.44 3.51 -12.31
N ILE A 164 -0.85 2.26 -12.56
CA ILE A 164 -0.42 1.07 -11.83
C ILE A 164 0.82 0.45 -12.51
N SER A 165 1.88 0.23 -11.74
CA SER A 165 3.17 -0.28 -12.23
C SER A 165 3.27 -1.81 -12.18
N GLY A 166 2.35 -2.49 -11.52
CA GLY A 166 2.38 -3.95 -11.37
C GLY A 166 1.21 -4.48 -10.55
N VAL A 167 1.15 -5.80 -10.43
CA VAL A 167 0.21 -6.48 -9.51
C VAL A 167 0.98 -7.37 -8.54
N GLY A 168 0.45 -7.51 -7.33
CA GLY A 168 0.99 -8.32 -6.25
C GLY A 168 -0.03 -9.30 -5.67
N LEU A 169 0.43 -10.20 -4.81
CA LEU A 169 -0.39 -11.18 -4.10
C LEU A 169 0.08 -11.31 -2.66
N ASP A 170 -0.80 -11.08 -1.68
CA ASP A 170 -0.44 -11.06 -0.27
C ASP A 170 -1.54 -11.66 0.62
N SER A 171 -1.47 -11.39 1.92
CA SER A 171 -2.33 -11.97 2.97
C SER A 171 -2.01 -13.44 3.27
N SER A 172 -2.90 -14.14 3.99
CA SER A 172 -2.68 -15.49 4.55
C SER A 172 -2.20 -16.50 3.50
N GLU A 173 -0.98 -17.02 3.67
CA GLU A 173 -0.36 -17.92 2.70
C GLU A 173 -0.80 -19.39 2.83
N LEU A 174 -0.92 -19.87 4.08
CA LEU A 174 -1.18 -21.28 4.36
C LEU A 174 -2.55 -21.68 3.80
N GLY A 175 -2.56 -22.62 2.85
CA GLY A 175 -3.78 -23.08 2.17
C GLY A 175 -4.20 -22.27 0.94
N HIS A 176 -3.43 -21.23 0.57
CA HIS A 176 -3.75 -20.34 -0.54
C HIS A 176 -2.58 -20.25 -1.54
N PRO A 177 -2.29 -21.32 -2.32
CA PRO A 177 -1.12 -21.36 -3.20
C PRO A 177 -1.21 -20.35 -4.36
N PRO A 178 -0.08 -19.85 -4.89
CA PRO A 178 -0.07 -18.91 -6.03
C PRO A 178 -0.81 -19.42 -7.27
N SER A 179 -0.83 -20.74 -7.49
CA SER A 179 -1.53 -21.37 -8.61
C SER A 179 -3.04 -21.08 -8.65
N LYS A 180 -3.65 -20.72 -7.51
CA LYS A 180 -5.04 -20.28 -7.41
C LYS A 180 -5.32 -19.00 -8.20
N PHE A 181 -4.31 -18.14 -8.40
CA PHE A 181 -4.43 -16.81 -9.02
C PHE A 181 -3.76 -16.74 -10.40
N ALA A 182 -3.43 -17.89 -11.00
CA ALA A 182 -2.70 -17.92 -12.26
C ALA A 182 -3.45 -17.25 -13.42
N ARG A 183 -4.80 -17.27 -13.44
CA ARG A 183 -5.58 -16.67 -14.52
C ARG A 183 -5.62 -15.15 -14.38
N ILE A 184 -5.80 -14.64 -13.17
CA ILE A 184 -5.82 -13.19 -12.94
C ILE A 184 -4.47 -12.54 -13.21
N PHE A 185 -3.36 -13.18 -12.82
CA PHE A 185 -2.01 -12.68 -13.12
C PHE A 185 -1.74 -12.62 -14.63
N LYS A 186 -2.21 -13.64 -15.37
CA LYS A 186 -2.13 -13.65 -16.84
C LYS A 186 -2.97 -12.53 -17.46
N GLU A 187 -4.19 -12.33 -16.98
CA GLU A 187 -5.10 -11.28 -17.46
C GLU A 187 -4.52 -9.88 -17.19
N ALA A 188 -4.03 -9.62 -15.97
CA ALA A 188 -3.40 -8.36 -15.60
C ALA A 188 -2.21 -8.03 -16.51
N GLY A 189 -1.34 -9.01 -16.76
CA GLY A 189 -0.23 -8.86 -17.72
C GLY A 189 -0.71 -8.53 -19.14
N ALA A 190 -1.73 -9.22 -19.64
CA ALA A 190 -2.29 -8.97 -20.97
C ALA A 190 -2.90 -7.56 -21.11
N ARG A 191 -3.60 -7.06 -20.08
CA ARG A 191 -4.17 -5.71 -20.08
C ARG A 191 -3.10 -4.62 -20.02
N ALA A 192 -2.05 -4.85 -19.24
CA ALA A 192 -0.90 -3.95 -19.18
C ALA A 192 -0.18 -3.84 -20.54
N GLU A 193 0.04 -4.97 -21.20
CA GLU A 193 0.65 -5.01 -22.54
C GLU A 193 -0.21 -4.28 -23.58
N ALA A 194 -1.53 -4.50 -23.58
CA ALA A 194 -2.46 -3.88 -24.52
C ALA A 194 -2.51 -2.34 -24.42
N ARG A 195 -2.18 -1.78 -23.24
CA ARG A 195 -2.22 -0.34 -22.98
C ARG A 195 -0.89 0.36 -23.20
N CYS A 196 0.20 -0.37 -23.43
CA CYS A 196 1.52 0.22 -23.67
C CYS A 196 1.66 0.67 -25.14
N PRO A 197 1.62 1.99 -25.47
CA PRO A 197 1.65 2.45 -26.87
C PRO A 197 3.02 2.27 -27.53
N CYS A 198 4.05 1.88 -26.77
CA CYS A 198 5.44 1.89 -27.19
C CYS A 198 6.14 0.51 -27.20
N GLY A 199 5.40 -0.59 -27.04
CA GLY A 199 5.98 -1.93 -27.05
C GLY A 199 6.90 -2.21 -25.84
N GLY A 200 6.45 -1.86 -24.62
CA GLY A 200 7.03 -2.42 -23.39
C GLY A 200 8.03 -1.56 -22.61
N ARG A 201 7.94 -0.22 -22.58
CA ARG A 201 8.88 0.59 -21.76
C ARG A 201 8.59 0.63 -20.26
N ARG A 202 7.44 0.15 -19.81
CA ARG A 202 7.18 -0.19 -18.39
C ARG A 202 6.31 -1.46 -18.39
N PRO A 203 6.89 -2.66 -18.36
CA PRO A 203 6.09 -3.86 -18.12
C PRO A 203 5.43 -3.73 -16.75
N CYS A 204 4.17 -4.15 -16.62
CA CYS A 204 3.64 -4.42 -15.30
C CYS A 204 4.47 -5.56 -14.70
N THR A 205 5.31 -5.23 -13.72
CA THR A 205 6.11 -6.24 -13.04
C THR A 205 5.17 -7.07 -12.17
N LEU A 206 5.21 -8.39 -12.34
CA LEU A 206 4.51 -9.31 -11.47
C LEU A 206 5.38 -9.52 -10.23
N TYR A 207 4.89 -9.11 -9.06
CA TYR A 207 5.54 -9.40 -7.78
C TYR A 207 4.92 -10.67 -7.19
N PRO A 208 5.66 -11.79 -7.13
CA PRO A 208 5.18 -13.05 -6.54
C PRO A 208 5.20 -13.05 -5.01
#